data_AF-A0A7M4A0Q6-F1
#
_entry.id   AF-A0A7M4A0Q6-F1
#
_cell.length_a   1.000
_cell.length_b   1.000
_cell.length_c   1.000
_cell.angle_alpha   90.00
_cell.angle_beta   90.00
_cell.angle_gamma   90.00
#
_symmetry.space_group_name_H-M   'P 1'
#
loop_
_entity.id
_entity.type
_entity.pdbx_description
1 polymer ?
#
loop_
_entity_poly.entity_id
_entity_poly.type
_entity_poly.pdbx_seq_one_letter_code
_entity_poly.pdbx_strand_id
1 'polypeptide(L)'
;PPFQQVPSMQAPLPPPQSPSSPYQPPAPAVAKGNMYSFQKWLMIGMILVVISGTFSQFPLSSSEPNVADYDITSESGQDDYLNAVDSFEGQVALFGAVSSVLQTGAVALLAYAFFREAHEDEHQHVAVRITLVLAGVIMITGQVGRGFSLF
;
A
#
# COMPACT_ATOMS: atom_id res chain seq x y z
N PRO A 1 -46.59 -59.40 -8.23
CA PRO A 1 -46.55 -58.10 -7.52
C PRO A 1 -46.64 -58.33 -5.99
N PRO A 2 -45.77 -57.75 -5.13
CA PRO A 2 -45.54 -56.29 -5.01
C PRO A 2 -44.07 -55.81 -4.86
N PHE A 3 -43.87 -54.54 -5.19
CA PHE A 3 -42.89 -53.52 -4.76
C PHE A 3 -41.52 -53.93 -4.19
N GLN A 4 -40.47 -53.90 -5.04
CA GLN A 4 -39.08 -53.73 -4.61
C GLN A 4 -38.77 -52.23 -4.43
N GLN A 5 -38.52 -51.83 -3.18
CA GLN A 5 -37.97 -50.53 -2.85
C GLN A 5 -36.50 -50.47 -3.27
N VAL A 6 -36.13 -49.46 -4.05
CA VAL A 6 -34.75 -49.17 -4.44
C VAL A 6 -34.01 -48.64 -3.22
N PRO A 7 -32.83 -49.17 -2.82
CA PRO A 7 -32.05 -48.55 -1.75
C PRO A 7 -31.54 -47.19 -2.23
N SER A 8 -31.89 -46.14 -1.50
CA SER A 8 -31.34 -44.80 -1.68
C SER A 8 -29.80 -44.84 -1.59
N MET A 9 -29.12 -44.38 -2.64
CA MET A 9 -27.67 -44.15 -2.60
C MET A 9 -27.37 -43.09 -1.54
N GLN A 10 -26.86 -43.55 -0.39
CA GLN A 10 -26.42 -42.69 0.69
C GLN A 10 -25.10 -42.03 0.27
N ALA A 11 -25.08 -40.71 0.18
CA ALA A 11 -23.87 -39.94 -0.13
C ALA A 11 -22.74 -40.32 0.85
N PRO A 12 -21.48 -40.46 0.40
CA PRO A 12 -20.36 -40.76 1.28
C PRO A 12 -20.31 -39.75 2.43
N LEU A 13 -20.48 -40.24 3.65
CA LEU A 13 -20.33 -39.45 4.86
C LEU A 13 -18.91 -38.84 4.89
N PRO A 14 -18.75 -37.59 5.36
CA PRO A 14 -17.42 -37.02 5.56
C PRO A 14 -16.60 -37.93 6.48
N PRO A 15 -15.30 -38.14 6.19
CA PRO A 15 -14.48 -39.07 6.95
C PRO A 15 -14.51 -38.70 8.45
N PRO A 16 -14.59 -39.69 9.34
CA PRO A 16 -14.68 -39.45 10.77
C PRO A 16 -13.49 -38.60 11.23
N GLN A 17 -13.80 -37.46 11.85
CA GLN A 17 -12.80 -36.60 12.49
C GLN A 17 -12.02 -37.45 13.49
N SER A 18 -10.78 -37.78 13.15
CA SER A 18 -9.93 -38.59 14.00
C SER A 18 -9.65 -37.80 15.29
N PRO A 19 -9.73 -38.43 16.48
CA PRO A 19 -9.40 -37.75 17.72
C PRO A 19 -7.97 -37.22 17.64
N SER A 20 -7.80 -35.92 17.92
CA SER A 20 -6.50 -35.25 17.95
C SER A 20 -5.58 -35.96 18.95
N SER A 21 -4.61 -36.71 18.44
CA SER A 21 -3.64 -37.40 19.29
C SER A 21 -2.71 -36.36 19.95
N PRO A 22 -2.48 -36.42 21.27
CA PRO A 22 -1.58 -35.51 22.00
C PRO A 22 -0.13 -35.48 21.49
N TYR A 23 0.28 -36.49 20.72
CA TYR A 23 1.61 -36.58 20.08
C TYR A 23 1.60 -36.18 18.61
N GLN A 24 0.45 -35.79 18.06
CA GLN A 24 0.41 -35.25 16.73
C GLN A 24 1.09 -33.88 16.79
N PRO A 25 2.22 -33.66 16.08
CA PRO A 25 2.84 -32.35 16.05
C PRO A 25 1.76 -31.36 15.62
N PRO A 26 1.59 -30.22 16.34
CA PRO A 26 0.57 -29.25 16.00
C PRO A 26 0.75 -28.94 14.52
N ALA A 27 -0.31 -29.16 13.72
CA ALA A 27 -0.24 -29.01 12.29
C ALA A 27 0.47 -27.67 11.99
N PRO A 28 1.67 -27.66 11.39
CA PRO A 28 2.44 -26.44 11.20
C PRO A 28 1.73 -25.43 10.27
N ALA A 29 0.60 -25.83 9.70
CA ALA A 29 -0.21 -25.07 8.76
C ALA A 29 -1.27 -24.13 9.40
N VAL A 30 -1.68 -24.32 10.67
CA VAL A 30 -2.84 -23.55 11.20
C VAL A 30 -2.50 -22.36 12.09
N ALA A 31 -1.26 -22.24 12.57
CA ALA A 31 -0.85 -21.10 13.43
C ALA A 31 0.04 -20.07 12.70
N LYS A 32 0.73 -20.45 11.62
CA LYS A 32 1.67 -19.57 10.89
C LYS A 32 1.05 -18.87 9.67
N GLY A 33 -0.20 -19.19 9.33
CA GLY A 33 -0.83 -18.82 8.06
C GLY A 33 -1.44 -17.42 7.96
N ASN A 34 -1.54 -16.64 9.05
CA ASN A 34 -2.35 -15.41 9.01
C ASN A 34 -1.70 -14.13 9.54
N MET A 35 -0.50 -14.18 10.13
CA MET A 35 0.04 -13.01 10.82
C MET A 35 0.78 -12.02 9.92
N TYR A 36 1.37 -12.42 8.78
CA TYR A 36 2.10 -11.48 7.90
C TYR A 36 2.15 -11.94 6.43
N SER A 37 0.98 -12.09 5.80
CA SER A 37 0.87 -12.46 4.38
C SER A 37 1.28 -11.29 3.45
N PHE A 38 1.94 -11.61 2.34
CA PHE A 38 2.31 -10.67 1.28
C PHE A 38 1.16 -9.76 0.86
N GLN A 39 -0.05 -10.31 0.70
CA GLN A 39 -1.25 -9.56 0.33
C GLN A 39 -1.54 -8.40 1.31
N LYS A 40 -1.30 -8.59 2.62
CA LYS A 40 -1.56 -7.56 3.62
C LYS A 40 -0.56 -6.40 3.51
N TRP A 41 0.72 -6.71 3.36
CA TRP A 41 1.76 -5.69 3.15
C TRP A 41 1.59 -4.95 1.82
N LEU A 42 1.18 -5.67 0.77
CA LEU A 42 0.83 -5.09 -0.51
C LEU A 42 -0.34 -4.10 -0.38
N MET A 43 -1.43 -4.50 0.30
CA MET A 43 -2.57 -3.61 0.53
C MET A 43 -2.17 -2.36 1.32
N ILE A 44 -1.41 -2.52 2.41
CA ILE A 44 -0.97 -1.39 3.24
C ILE A 44 -0.14 -0.41 2.40
N GLY A 45 0.82 -0.93 1.64
CA GLY A 45 1.64 -0.11 0.76
C GLY A 45 0.82 0.64 -0.29
N MET A 46 -0.12 -0.03 -0.96
CA MET A 46 -1.00 0.60 -1.95
C MET A 46 -1.91 1.68 -1.36
N ILE A 47 -2.49 1.42 -0.19
CA ILE A 47 -3.31 2.42 0.53
C ILE A 47 -2.46 3.64 0.89
N LEU A 48 -1.22 3.41 1.36
CA LEU A 48 -0.31 4.50 1.72
C LEU A 48 0.06 5.37 0.51
N VAL A 49 0.24 4.77 -0.68
CA VAL A 49 0.45 5.53 -1.94
C VAL A 49 -0.75 6.44 -2.23
N VAL A 50 -1.98 5.92 -2.10
CA VAL A 50 -3.20 6.70 -2.36
C VAL A 50 -3.32 7.86 -1.37
N ILE A 51 -3.11 7.61 -0.08
CA ILE A 51 -3.15 8.65 0.96
C ILE A 51 -2.09 9.72 0.68
N SER A 52 -0.85 9.32 0.37
CA SER A 52 0.24 10.22 0.00
C SER A 52 -0.17 11.15 -1.17
N GLY A 53 -0.75 10.58 -2.23
CA GLY A 53 -1.23 11.37 -3.38
C GLY A 53 -2.28 12.41 -2.99
N THR A 54 -3.19 12.07 -2.07
CA THR A 54 -4.19 13.04 -1.58
C THR A 54 -3.55 14.19 -0.82
N PHE A 55 -2.48 13.96 -0.03
CA PHE A 55 -1.76 15.02 0.69
C PHE A 55 -1.20 16.11 -0.25
N SER A 56 -0.77 15.74 -1.45
CA SER A 56 -0.30 16.70 -2.45
C SER A 56 -1.39 17.60 -3.05
N GLN A 57 -2.68 17.24 -2.87
CA GLN A 57 -3.82 17.98 -3.39
C GLN A 57 -4.45 18.93 -2.35
N PHE A 58 -4.01 18.89 -1.09
CA PHE A 58 -4.53 19.76 -0.04
C PHE A 58 -4.22 21.26 -0.20
N PRO A 59 -3.09 21.70 -0.79
CA PRO A 59 -2.99 23.11 -1.19
C PRO A 59 -4.02 23.36 -2.30
N LEU A 60 -5.19 23.86 -1.89
CA LEU A 60 -6.29 24.18 -2.79
C LEU A 60 -5.91 25.41 -3.61
N SER A 61 -6.05 25.33 -4.94
CA SER A 61 -5.84 26.49 -5.83
C SER A 61 -6.76 27.66 -5.50
N SER A 62 -7.86 27.41 -4.79
CA SER A 62 -8.77 28.45 -4.31
C SER A 62 -8.26 29.21 -3.08
N SER A 63 -7.18 28.76 -2.44
CA SER A 63 -6.56 29.39 -1.28
C SER A 63 -5.30 30.19 -1.66
N GLU A 64 -5.02 30.32 -2.95
CA GLU A 64 -3.92 31.13 -3.46
C GLU A 64 -4.20 32.63 -3.21
N PRO A 65 -3.23 33.39 -2.68
CA PRO A 65 -3.41 34.81 -2.41
C PRO A 65 -3.74 35.60 -3.68
N ASN A 66 -4.86 36.32 -3.67
CA ASN A 66 -5.28 37.13 -4.81
C ASN A 66 -4.87 38.59 -4.63
N VAL A 67 -4.15 39.14 -5.60
CA VAL A 67 -3.73 40.56 -5.62
C VAL A 67 -4.89 41.55 -5.47
N ALA A 68 -6.11 41.17 -5.86
CA ALA A 68 -7.29 42.02 -5.78
C ALA A 68 -7.79 42.22 -4.34
N ASP A 69 -7.38 41.37 -3.40
CA ASP A 69 -7.80 41.44 -1.99
C ASP A 69 -6.90 42.36 -1.15
N TYR A 70 -5.80 42.86 -1.73
CA TYR A 70 -4.79 43.69 -1.06
C TYR A 70 -4.68 45.07 -1.71
N ASP A 71 -4.51 46.10 -0.89
CA ASP A 71 -4.20 47.44 -1.38
C ASP A 71 -2.71 47.55 -1.75
N ILE A 72 -2.35 46.98 -2.89
CA ILE A 72 -1.00 46.99 -3.46
C ILE A 72 -0.49 48.39 -3.83
N THR A 73 -1.33 49.43 -3.74
CA THR A 73 -0.90 50.82 -3.93
C THR A 73 -0.35 51.45 -2.66
N SER A 74 -0.60 50.81 -1.51
CA SER A 74 0.00 51.13 -0.22
C SER A 74 1.19 50.20 0.07
N GLU A 75 2.24 50.73 0.71
CA GLU A 75 3.42 49.95 1.11
C GLU A 75 3.04 48.78 2.03
N SER A 76 2.13 49.00 2.99
CA SER A 76 1.62 47.96 3.88
C SER A 76 0.85 46.86 3.15
N GLY A 77 0.02 47.20 2.15
CA GLY A 77 -0.74 46.20 1.41
C GLY A 77 0.12 45.38 0.44
N GLN A 78 1.23 45.95 -0.04
CA GLN A 78 2.24 45.20 -0.79
C GLN A 78 2.96 44.19 0.10
N ASP A 79 3.38 44.59 1.30
CA ASP A 79 4.04 43.70 2.26
C ASP A 79 3.11 42.56 2.73
N ASP A 80 1.84 42.87 2.98
CA ASP A 80 0.83 41.87 3.37
C ASP A 80 0.59 40.83 2.27
N TYR A 81 0.57 41.24 1.00
CA TYR A 81 0.45 40.33 -0.14
C TYR A 81 1.67 39.41 -0.26
N LEU A 82 2.89 39.97 -0.17
CA LEU A 82 4.12 39.18 -0.26
C LEU A 82 4.24 38.18 0.89
N ASN A 83 3.82 38.57 2.11
CA ASN A 83 3.77 37.66 3.26
C ASN A 83 2.77 36.51 3.04
N ALA A 84 1.60 36.81 2.48
CA ALA A 84 0.60 35.79 2.17
C ALA A 84 1.09 34.80 1.10
N VAL A 85 1.80 35.28 0.08
CA VAL A 85 2.42 34.43 -0.96
C VAL A 85 3.49 33.53 -0.36
N ASP A 86 4.42 34.07 0.42
CA ASP A 86 5.48 33.29 1.08
C ASP A 86 4.89 32.23 2.04
N SER A 87 3.85 32.60 2.80
CA SER A 87 3.15 31.66 3.68
C SER A 87 2.45 30.52 2.90
N PHE A 88 1.81 30.85 1.77
CA PHE A 88 1.17 29.86 0.90
C PHE A 88 2.20 28.93 0.26
N GLU A 89 3.30 29.47 -0.30
CA GLU A 89 4.39 28.67 -0.86
C GLU A 89 5.02 27.75 0.20
N GLY A 90 5.22 28.25 1.42
CA GLY A 90 5.67 27.44 2.55
C GLY A 90 4.71 26.29 2.88
N GLN A 91 3.39 26.54 2.79
CA GLN A 91 2.38 25.50 2.96
C GLN A 91 2.44 24.46 1.83
N VAL A 92 2.52 24.89 0.57
CA VAL A 92 2.67 23.97 -0.58
C VAL A 92 3.91 23.11 -0.42
N ALA A 93 5.04 23.72 -0.05
CA ALA A 93 6.30 23.01 0.18
C ALA A 93 6.18 21.98 1.32
N LEU A 94 5.52 22.33 2.42
CA LEU A 94 5.29 21.42 3.54
C LEU A 94 4.45 20.20 3.13
N PHE A 95 3.30 20.42 2.47
CA PHE A 95 2.43 19.33 2.03
C PHE A 95 3.09 18.47 0.94
N GLY A 96 3.87 19.09 0.05
CA GLY A 96 4.71 18.39 -0.94
C GLY A 96 5.77 17.51 -0.28
N ALA A 97 6.49 18.04 0.72
CA ALA A 97 7.50 17.29 1.47
C ALA A 97 6.89 16.11 2.24
N VAL A 98 5.77 16.33 2.93
CA VAL A 98 5.03 15.28 3.64
C VAL A 98 4.58 14.20 2.65
N SER A 99 3.97 14.59 1.53
CA SER A 99 3.58 13.66 0.46
C SER A 99 4.77 12.80 -0.02
N SER A 100 5.92 13.43 -0.28
CA SER A 100 7.14 12.75 -0.73
C SER A 100 7.67 11.72 0.29
N VAL A 101 7.67 12.08 1.58
CA VAL A 101 8.08 11.17 2.66
C VAL A 101 7.13 9.98 2.75
N LEU A 102 5.81 10.22 2.72
CA LEU A 102 4.81 9.15 2.73
C LEU A 102 4.95 8.25 1.50
N GLN A 103 5.19 8.81 0.31
CA GLN A 103 5.36 8.05 -0.92
C GLN A 103 6.61 7.16 -0.85
N THR A 104 7.70 7.68 -0.30
CA THR A 104 8.94 6.93 -0.08
C THR A 104 8.72 5.78 0.91
N GLY A 105 7.99 6.04 2.01
CA GLY A 105 7.59 5.00 2.95
C GLY A 105 6.70 3.92 2.32
N ALA A 106 5.75 4.31 1.47
CA ALA A 106 4.88 3.40 0.75
C ALA A 106 5.67 2.47 -0.17
N VAL A 107 6.61 3.04 -0.93
CA VAL A 107 7.50 2.31 -1.85
C VAL A 107 8.39 1.35 -1.07
N ALA A 108 8.93 1.75 0.08
CA ALA A 108 9.74 0.89 0.94
C ALA A 108 8.95 -0.33 1.46
N LEU A 109 7.70 -0.12 1.88
CA LEU A 109 6.81 -1.20 2.35
C LEU A 109 6.44 -2.16 1.21
N LEU A 110 6.17 -1.65 0.01
CA LEU A 110 5.88 -2.47 -1.18
C LEU A 110 7.10 -3.27 -1.63
N ALA A 111 8.28 -2.64 -1.68
CA ALA A 111 9.53 -3.34 -1.96
C ALA A 111 9.81 -4.44 -0.94
N TYR A 112 9.63 -4.15 0.35
CA TYR A 112 9.76 -5.16 1.42
C TYR A 112 8.81 -6.34 1.20
N ALA A 113 7.55 -6.10 0.80
CA ALA A 113 6.60 -7.15 0.47
C ALA A 113 7.10 -8.03 -0.68
N PHE A 114 7.57 -7.43 -1.78
CA PHE A 114 8.10 -8.16 -2.94
C PHE A 114 9.34 -9.00 -2.59
N PHE A 115 10.29 -8.44 -1.84
CA PHE A 115 11.48 -9.18 -1.43
C PHE A 115 11.15 -10.32 -0.46
N ARG A 116 10.23 -10.10 0.48
CA ARG A 116 9.78 -11.13 1.43
C ARG A 116 9.15 -12.32 0.68
N GLU A 117 8.23 -12.05 -0.24
CA GLU A 117 7.57 -13.11 -1.03
C GLU A 117 8.56 -13.87 -1.92
N ALA A 118 9.53 -13.17 -2.52
CA ALA A 118 10.56 -13.81 -3.34
C ALA A 118 11.45 -14.81 -2.58
N HIS A 119 11.56 -14.70 -1.25
CA HIS A 119 12.41 -15.55 -0.41
C HIS A 119 11.66 -16.60 0.42
N GLU A 120 10.41 -16.35 0.82
CA GLU A 120 9.70 -17.24 1.75
C GLU A 120 9.06 -18.47 1.11
N ASP A 121 8.77 -18.46 -0.21
CA ASP A 121 7.98 -19.54 -0.82
C ASP A 121 8.85 -20.61 -1.49
N GLU A 122 9.24 -21.64 -0.72
CA GLU A 122 10.18 -22.69 -1.11
C GLU A 122 9.72 -23.54 -2.32
N HIS A 123 8.41 -23.57 -2.60
CA HIS A 123 7.81 -24.33 -3.71
C HIS A 123 7.53 -23.50 -4.97
N GLN A 124 7.83 -22.21 -4.94
CA GLN A 124 7.56 -21.32 -6.07
C GLN A 124 8.64 -21.43 -7.14
N HIS A 125 8.23 -21.41 -8.42
CA HIS A 125 9.15 -21.45 -9.54
C HIS A 125 10.17 -20.29 -9.48
N VAL A 126 11.45 -20.61 -9.72
CA VAL A 126 12.57 -19.65 -9.71
C VAL A 126 12.27 -18.40 -10.55
N ALA A 127 11.58 -18.57 -11.68
CA ALA A 127 11.16 -17.47 -12.54
C ALA A 127 10.31 -16.43 -11.79
N VAL A 128 9.38 -16.87 -10.94
CA VAL A 128 8.48 -15.96 -10.21
C VAL A 128 9.26 -15.17 -9.15
N ARG A 129 10.17 -15.80 -8.43
CA ARG A 129 11.04 -15.12 -7.45
C ARG A 129 11.86 -14.01 -8.11
N ILE A 130 12.45 -14.30 -9.27
CA ILE A 130 13.23 -13.32 -10.04
C ILE A 130 12.33 -12.16 -10.52
N THR A 131 11.10 -12.46 -10.98
CA THR A 131 10.17 -11.40 -11.39
C THR A 131 9.75 -10.49 -10.24
N LEU A 132 9.55 -11.04 -9.03
CA LEU A 132 9.20 -10.24 -7.85
C LEU A 132 10.36 -9.34 -7.42
N VAL A 133 11.60 -9.85 -7.45
CA VAL A 133 12.80 -9.06 -7.20
C VAL A 133 12.95 -7.94 -8.23
N LEU A 134 12.81 -8.25 -9.53
CA LEU A 134 12.86 -7.26 -10.60
C LEU A 134 11.77 -6.20 -10.46
N ALA A 135 10.54 -6.60 -10.14
CA ALA A 135 9.44 -5.66 -9.89
C ALA A 135 9.77 -4.70 -8.75
N GLY A 136 10.30 -5.21 -7.63
CA GLY A 136 10.76 -4.38 -6.51
C GLY A 136 11.86 -3.39 -6.91
N VAL A 137 12.86 -3.84 -7.67
CA VAL A 137 13.97 -2.98 -8.13
C VAL A 137 13.47 -1.91 -9.09
N ILE A 138 12.69 -2.27 -10.11
CA ILE A 138 12.11 -1.32 -11.07
C ILE A 138 11.27 -0.26 -10.35
N MET A 139 10.50 -0.67 -9.34
CA MET A 139 9.68 0.23 -8.55
C MET A 139 10.53 1.25 -7.77
N ILE A 140 11.59 0.80 -7.07
CA ILE A 140 12.51 1.69 -6.34
C ILE A 140 13.21 2.63 -7.33
N THR A 141 13.75 2.10 -8.41
CA THR A 141 14.45 2.90 -9.42
C THR A 141 13.53 3.93 -10.06
N GLY A 142 12.27 3.59 -10.32
CA GLY A 142 11.26 4.53 -10.81
C GLY A 142 10.94 5.63 -9.81
N GLN A 143 10.90 5.34 -8.50
CA GLN A 143 10.71 6.36 -7.47
C GLN A 143 11.91 7.31 -7.37
N VAL A 144 13.13 6.76 -7.35
CA VAL A 144 14.36 7.53 -7.28
C VAL A 144 14.53 8.41 -8.54
N GLY A 145 14.25 7.86 -9.73
CA GLY A 145 14.31 8.60 -10.99
C GLY A 145 13.33 9.78 -11.04
N ARG A 146 12.12 9.62 -10.50
CA ARG A 146 11.16 10.73 -10.37
C ARG A 146 11.59 11.76 -9.32
N GLY A 147 12.22 11.31 -8.23
CA GLY A 147 12.76 12.20 -7.19
C GLY A 147 13.86 13.12 -7.70
N PHE A 148 14.73 12.64 -8.61
CA PHE A 148 15.75 13.48 -9.24
C PHE A 148 15.20 14.43 -10.32
N SER A 149 14.04 14.13 -10.93
CA SER A 149 13.41 14.98 -11.94
C SER A 149 12.71 16.21 -11.37
N LEU A 150 12.57 16.31 -10.04
CA LEU A 150 11.91 17.41 -9.32
C LEU A 150 12.89 18.49 -8.84
N PHE A 151 14.18 18.36 -9.16
CA PHE A 151 15.24 19.37 -8.97
C PHE A 151 15.72 19.86 -10.33
#